data_AF-A0A085YYE8-F1
#
_entry.id   AF-A0A085YYE8-F1
#
_cell.length_a   1.000
_cell.length_b   1.000
_cell.length_c   1.000
_cell.angle_alpha   90.00
_cell.angle_beta   90.00
_cell.angle_gamma   90.00
#
_symmetry.space_group_name_H-M   'P 1'
#
loop_
_entity.id
_entity.type
_entity.pdbx_description
1 polymer ?
#
loop_
_entity_poly.entity_id
_entity_poly.type
_entity_poly.pdbx_seq_one_letter_code
_entity_poly.pdbx_strand_id
1 'polypeptide(L)'
;MKTMKGFLIGIFTVFCGSTVAKAQDIYLSVPENNILNRVEFTSVPTRVMVNPNRTNWDYTFFGLAPIAPTFTSVSGPVFTQSSSSFTLPSSTLLWQLESMGGQLPSTGFSGSLPGFQSFSTSALRWFDPPGSIIFGGGFNKGNINFTFKIPAAQFAANAYRAGNYSMDISQNYNDFTPRNFKTILVIPSSIRWLTSSLTKYIEISSLNDYRSTSTRVWDLGNTEIAHTVDFNFWAKAAANNVQFTSSKGVPGTRNIASIKLGSNGSVLTTKALSANFQNFSAANFSVVAGNRNSFTPELYVSAEDFKNNFFEAGTYTFELNFNATSTDNSINSLQNTAVQLKVLPRSEITIPSSGRNVNFNFNTAAQYTDGQSQVIPNQIILSNNESFELYVKSDENYFKKGGLQTDINSNILQIGVDGSSVNAPLSKTPQKILFNGTPVLDRQLNVRYTIPAAGAQGLVGKENTTYSINVYYSFTAI
;
A
#
# COMPACT_ATOMS: atom_id res chain seq x y z
N MET A 1 -38.54 -31.18 -51.25
CA MET A 1 -39.07 -32.54 -51.01
C MET A 1 -38.02 -33.31 -50.22
N LYS A 2 -38.29 -33.62 -48.93
CA LYS A 2 -38.64 -34.98 -48.42
C LYS A 2 -37.41 -35.92 -48.48
N THR A 3 -36.89 -36.58 -47.43
CA THR A 3 -37.41 -37.21 -46.19
C THR A 3 -36.18 -37.80 -45.47
N MET A 4 -35.84 -37.53 -44.20
CA MET A 4 -36.28 -38.10 -42.90
C MET A 4 -36.14 -39.63 -42.71
N LYS A 5 -35.57 -40.00 -41.53
CA LYS A 5 -35.40 -41.30 -40.81
C LYS A 5 -33.97 -41.90 -40.91
N GLY A 6 -33.23 -42.22 -39.85
CA GLY A 6 -33.54 -42.44 -38.44
C GLY A 6 -33.61 -43.94 -38.09
N PHE A 7 -32.85 -44.35 -37.06
CA PHE A 7 -33.05 -45.52 -36.17
C PHE A 7 -32.23 -46.81 -36.41
N LEU A 8 -31.58 -47.27 -35.32
CA LEU A 8 -31.10 -48.63 -34.97
C LEU A 8 -29.95 -49.28 -35.76
N ILE A 9 -28.74 -49.26 -35.20
CA ILE A 9 -27.96 -50.48 -34.88
C ILE A 9 -27.23 -50.25 -33.55
N GLY A 10 -27.87 -50.69 -32.47
CA GLY A 10 -27.14 -51.31 -31.37
C GLY A 10 -27.21 -52.82 -31.58
N ILE A 11 -26.11 -53.54 -31.41
CA ILE A 11 -26.05 -54.92 -30.91
C ILE A 11 -24.61 -55.19 -30.46
N PHE A 12 -24.49 -55.42 -29.16
CA PHE A 12 -23.57 -56.35 -28.49
C PHE A 12 -22.11 -56.40 -28.95
N THR A 13 -21.25 -55.76 -28.17
CA THR A 13 -20.01 -56.44 -27.76
C THR A 13 -20.05 -56.61 -26.25
N VAL A 14 -20.54 -57.78 -25.83
CA VAL A 14 -20.21 -58.40 -24.55
C VAL A 14 -18.71 -58.63 -24.58
N PHE A 15 -17.96 -57.74 -23.93
CA PHE A 15 -16.68 -58.10 -23.35
C PHE A 15 -16.92 -58.23 -21.85
N CYS A 16 -16.94 -59.49 -21.39
CA CYS A 16 -16.54 -59.85 -20.05
C CYS A 16 -15.08 -59.42 -19.85
N GLY A 17 -14.86 -58.13 -19.65
CA GLY A 17 -13.67 -57.60 -19.03
C GLY A 17 -14.00 -57.40 -17.57
N SER A 18 -13.29 -58.07 -16.68
CA SER A 18 -13.19 -57.65 -15.29
C SER A 18 -12.89 -56.15 -15.30
N THR A 19 -13.88 -55.33 -14.95
CA THR A 19 -13.62 -53.93 -14.60
C THR A 19 -12.75 -54.00 -13.36
N VAL A 20 -11.44 -53.96 -13.57
CA VAL A 20 -10.51 -53.50 -12.55
C VAL A 20 -11.03 -52.12 -12.20
N ALA A 21 -11.79 -52.03 -11.10
CA ALA A 21 -12.21 -50.75 -10.56
C ALA A 21 -10.91 -49.99 -10.29
N LYS A 22 -10.57 -49.07 -11.19
CA LYS A 22 -9.43 -48.18 -10.98
C LYS A 22 -9.62 -47.54 -9.62
N ALA A 23 -8.55 -47.49 -8.82
CA ALA A 23 -8.53 -46.79 -7.56
C ALA A 23 -9.17 -45.40 -7.74
N GLN A 24 -10.21 -45.11 -6.97
CA GLN A 24 -10.79 -43.79 -6.97
C GLN A 24 -9.86 -42.88 -6.17
N ASP A 25 -9.08 -42.07 -6.88
CA ASP A 25 -8.32 -40.99 -6.27
C ASP A 25 -9.28 -39.92 -5.73
N ILE A 26 -8.96 -39.40 -4.56
CA ILE A 26 -9.74 -38.40 -3.84
C ILE A 26 -9.18 -37.03 -4.18
N TYR A 27 -9.95 -36.21 -4.88
CA TYR A 27 -9.58 -34.83 -5.21
C TYR A 27 -10.29 -33.86 -4.27
N LEU A 28 -9.52 -33.10 -3.50
CA LEU A 28 -10.01 -32.06 -2.60
C LEU A 28 -9.54 -30.70 -3.11
N SER A 29 -10.43 -30.03 -3.85
CA SER A 29 -10.20 -28.66 -4.30
C SER A 29 -10.39 -27.70 -3.12
N VAL A 30 -9.28 -27.13 -2.64
CA VAL A 30 -9.30 -26.18 -1.54
C VAL A 30 -9.64 -24.80 -2.12
N PRO A 31 -10.76 -24.16 -1.70
CA PRO A 31 -11.12 -22.85 -2.23
C PRO A 31 -10.07 -21.80 -1.88
N GLU A 32 -9.81 -20.87 -2.79
CA GLU A 32 -8.83 -19.79 -2.56
C GLU A 32 -9.14 -19.00 -1.27
N ASN A 33 -10.42 -18.77 -0.97
CA ASN A 33 -10.83 -18.01 0.19
C ASN A 33 -10.35 -18.65 1.51
N ASN A 34 -10.36 -19.98 1.60
CA ASN A 34 -9.88 -20.70 2.78
C ASN A 34 -8.39 -20.46 3.00
N ILE A 35 -7.59 -20.50 1.94
CA ILE A 35 -6.15 -20.29 1.99
C ILE A 35 -5.84 -18.83 2.32
N LEU A 36 -6.36 -17.90 1.52
CA LEU A 36 -5.99 -16.49 1.60
C LEU A 36 -6.52 -15.80 2.87
N ASN A 37 -7.73 -16.18 3.32
CA ASN A 37 -8.32 -15.68 4.57
C ASN A 37 -8.05 -16.57 5.79
N ARG A 38 -7.31 -17.67 5.61
CA ARG A 38 -6.95 -18.63 6.66
C ARG A 38 -8.18 -19.16 7.41
N VAL A 39 -9.25 -19.42 6.66
CA VAL A 39 -10.50 -19.95 7.18
C VAL A 39 -10.53 -21.45 7.01
N GLU A 40 -10.98 -22.16 8.03
CA GLU A 40 -11.11 -23.61 8.01
C GLU A 40 -11.85 -24.12 6.77
N PHE A 41 -11.28 -25.14 6.13
CA PHE A 41 -11.93 -25.87 5.04
C PHE A 41 -12.50 -27.17 5.59
N THR A 42 -13.76 -27.45 5.27
CA THR A 42 -14.40 -28.76 5.50
C THR A 42 -15.00 -29.23 4.19
N SER A 43 -14.65 -30.43 3.75
CA SER A 43 -15.21 -31.02 2.53
C SER A 43 -16.66 -31.45 2.76
N VAL A 44 -17.41 -31.59 1.67
CA VAL A 44 -18.60 -32.42 1.70
C VAL A 44 -18.22 -33.89 1.94
N PRO A 45 -19.15 -34.73 2.43
CA PRO A 45 -18.95 -36.17 2.53
C PRO A 45 -18.42 -36.74 1.21
N THR A 46 -17.21 -37.26 1.24
CA THR A 46 -16.48 -37.68 0.05
C THR A 46 -16.35 -39.19 0.03
N ARG A 47 -16.81 -39.83 -1.05
CA ARG A 47 -16.69 -41.27 -1.22
C ARG A 47 -15.22 -41.66 -1.39
N VAL A 48 -14.71 -42.46 -0.46
CA VAL A 48 -13.33 -42.96 -0.48
C VAL A 48 -13.29 -44.41 -0.95
N MET A 49 -14.20 -45.23 -0.41
CA MET A 49 -14.29 -46.65 -0.72
C MET A 49 -15.74 -47.05 -0.96
N VAL A 50 -15.93 -48.25 -1.50
CA VAL A 50 -17.22 -48.93 -1.61
C VAL A 50 -17.09 -50.31 -0.99
N ASN A 51 -18.12 -50.70 -0.27
CA ASN A 51 -18.32 -52.07 0.20
C ASN A 51 -19.62 -52.62 -0.42
N PRO A 52 -19.52 -53.45 -1.48
CA PRO A 52 -20.69 -53.97 -2.16
C PRO A 52 -21.38 -55.13 -1.42
N ASN A 53 -20.66 -55.87 -0.59
CA ASN A 53 -21.05 -57.24 -0.25
C ASN A 53 -21.26 -57.50 1.26
N ARG A 54 -20.61 -56.75 2.16
CA ARG A 54 -20.60 -57.07 3.60
C ARG A 54 -21.47 -56.14 4.44
N THR A 55 -21.94 -56.64 5.57
CA THR A 55 -22.65 -55.85 6.60
C THR A 55 -22.04 -56.03 7.99
N ASN A 56 -20.91 -56.74 8.07
CA ASN A 56 -20.21 -57.13 9.27
C ASN A 56 -18.70 -56.89 9.13
N TRP A 57 -18.04 -56.60 10.25
CA TRP A 57 -16.59 -56.39 10.33
C TRP A 57 -15.80 -57.68 10.08
N ASP A 58 -14.51 -57.53 9.76
CA ASP A 58 -13.57 -58.66 9.74
C ASP A 58 -13.26 -59.10 11.17
N TYR A 59 -13.07 -60.40 11.38
CA TYR A 59 -12.71 -60.97 12.68
C TYR A 59 -11.43 -61.79 12.57
N THR A 60 -10.59 -61.71 13.60
CA THR A 60 -9.35 -62.51 13.68
C THR A 60 -9.65 -63.99 13.88
N PHE A 61 -8.63 -64.84 13.67
CA PHE A 61 -8.73 -66.29 13.81
C PHE A 61 -9.32 -66.70 15.18
N PHE A 62 -10.34 -67.56 15.17
CA PHE A 62 -11.31 -67.90 16.23
C PHE A 62 -12.51 -66.95 16.46
N GLY A 63 -12.66 -65.87 15.69
CA GLY A 63 -13.87 -65.03 15.74
C GLY A 63 -14.04 -64.22 17.04
N LEU A 64 -12.97 -64.08 17.83
CA LEU A 64 -13.02 -63.53 19.19
C LEU A 64 -12.83 -62.01 19.24
N ALA A 65 -12.23 -61.38 18.22
CA ALA A 65 -12.10 -59.92 18.16
C ALA A 65 -12.15 -59.41 16.71
N PRO A 66 -12.89 -58.32 16.45
CA PRO A 66 -12.90 -57.70 15.12
C PRO A 66 -11.55 -57.03 14.79
N ILE A 67 -11.15 -57.05 13.53
CA ILE A 67 -10.00 -56.32 13.00
C ILE A 67 -10.44 -54.87 12.84
N ALA A 68 -9.84 -53.91 13.53
CA ALA A 68 -10.19 -52.50 13.30
C ALA A 68 -9.74 -52.08 11.89
N PRO A 69 -10.60 -51.40 11.10
CA PRO A 69 -10.19 -50.89 9.81
C PRO A 69 -9.28 -49.67 9.95
N THR A 70 -8.21 -49.63 9.15
CA THR A 70 -7.15 -48.63 9.28
C THR A 70 -6.79 -47.99 7.95
N PHE A 71 -6.29 -46.75 8.02
CA PHE A 71 -5.52 -46.12 6.96
C PHE A 71 -4.05 -45.99 7.34
N THR A 72 -3.19 -46.22 6.34
CA THR A 72 -1.74 -46.04 6.44
C THR A 72 -1.26 -45.26 5.23
N SER A 73 -0.49 -44.19 5.45
CA SER A 73 0.22 -43.51 4.37
C SER A 73 1.43 -44.35 3.96
N VAL A 74 1.47 -44.76 2.70
CA VAL A 74 2.56 -45.56 2.12
C VAL A 74 3.58 -44.71 1.36
N SER A 75 3.23 -43.47 1.01
CA SER A 75 4.16 -42.51 0.39
C SER A 75 4.99 -41.70 1.39
N GLY A 76 4.77 -41.87 2.69
CA GLY A 76 5.50 -41.17 3.76
C GLY A 76 4.66 -40.15 4.55
N PRO A 77 5.29 -39.29 5.37
CA PRO A 77 4.59 -38.41 6.32
C PRO A 77 4.12 -37.07 5.73
N VAL A 78 4.26 -36.85 4.42
CA VAL A 78 3.96 -35.56 3.76
C VAL A 78 3.19 -35.78 2.46
N PHE A 79 2.37 -34.80 2.09
CA PHE A 79 1.86 -34.67 0.74
C PHE A 79 2.94 -34.04 -0.14
N THR A 80 3.23 -34.65 -1.29
CA THR A 80 4.24 -34.18 -2.23
C THR A 80 3.59 -33.51 -3.44
N GLN A 81 4.09 -32.34 -3.82
CA GLN A 81 3.59 -31.66 -5.01
C GLN A 81 4.08 -32.37 -6.28
N SER A 82 3.19 -32.62 -7.24
CA SER A 82 3.52 -33.42 -8.43
C SER A 82 4.58 -32.80 -9.36
N SER A 83 4.73 -31.47 -9.32
CA SER A 83 5.54 -30.69 -10.27
C SER A 83 6.72 -29.96 -9.60
N SER A 84 7.00 -30.21 -8.32
CA SER A 84 8.04 -29.49 -7.57
C SER A 84 8.52 -30.29 -6.34
N SER A 85 9.47 -29.72 -5.59
CA SER A 85 9.92 -30.26 -4.30
C SER A 85 9.10 -29.78 -3.10
N PHE A 86 8.03 -29.01 -3.30
CA PHE A 86 7.22 -28.51 -2.19
C PHE A 86 6.38 -29.62 -1.56
N THR A 87 6.27 -29.56 -0.24
CA THR A 87 5.53 -30.55 0.54
C THR A 87 4.61 -29.88 1.55
N LEU A 88 3.55 -30.58 1.94
CA LEU A 88 2.69 -30.22 3.07
C LEU A 88 2.70 -31.37 4.08
N PRO A 89 2.79 -31.12 5.39
CA PRO A 89 2.76 -32.18 6.38
C PRO A 89 1.43 -32.94 6.36
N SER A 90 1.43 -34.22 6.74
CA SER A 90 0.18 -35.00 6.82
C SER A 90 -0.85 -34.39 7.78
N SER A 91 -0.38 -33.63 8.77
CA SER A 91 -1.22 -32.88 9.73
C SER A 91 -2.02 -31.73 9.11
N THR A 92 -1.70 -31.34 7.86
CA THR A 92 -2.48 -30.34 7.11
C THR A 92 -3.91 -30.81 6.86
N LEU A 93 -4.10 -32.10 6.54
CA LEU A 93 -5.40 -32.66 6.20
C LEU A 93 -5.83 -33.66 7.27
N LEU A 94 -6.92 -33.33 7.94
CA LEU A 94 -7.62 -34.23 8.83
C LEU A 94 -8.74 -34.94 8.09
N TRP A 95 -9.06 -36.16 8.51
CA TRP A 95 -10.15 -36.96 7.98
C TRP A 95 -10.90 -37.64 9.12
N GLN A 96 -12.20 -37.89 8.91
CA GLN A 96 -13.05 -38.65 9.82
C GLN A 96 -14.08 -39.44 9.00
N LEU A 97 -14.42 -40.65 9.45
CA LEU A 97 -15.50 -41.42 8.85
C LEU A 97 -16.84 -40.68 9.05
N GLU A 98 -17.57 -40.48 7.95
CA GLU A 98 -18.87 -39.81 7.93
C GLU A 98 -20.02 -40.83 7.86
N SER A 99 -19.92 -41.81 6.96
CA SER A 99 -20.98 -42.81 6.79
C SER A 99 -20.50 -44.05 6.04
N MET A 100 -21.19 -45.16 6.26
CA MET A 100 -21.11 -46.39 5.48
C MET A 100 -22.52 -46.78 5.02
N GLY A 101 -22.74 -46.89 3.72
CA GLY A 101 -24.06 -47.19 3.16
C GLY A 101 -25.12 -46.15 3.53
N GLY A 102 -24.72 -44.88 3.67
CA GLY A 102 -25.62 -43.75 3.96
C GLY A 102 -25.92 -43.50 5.44
N GLN A 103 -25.38 -44.29 6.36
CA GLN A 103 -25.55 -44.09 7.81
C GLN A 103 -24.22 -44.29 8.54
N LEU A 104 -24.08 -43.73 9.75
CA LEU A 104 -22.94 -44.03 10.61
C LEU A 104 -23.01 -45.50 11.05
N PRO A 105 -21.90 -46.25 11.00
CA PRO A 105 -21.87 -47.61 11.54
C PRO A 105 -22.21 -47.64 13.02
N SER A 106 -22.88 -48.70 13.47
CA SER A 106 -23.21 -48.85 14.89
C SER A 106 -21.96 -49.19 15.69
N THR A 107 -21.66 -48.39 16.71
CA THR A 107 -20.52 -48.62 17.62
C THR A 107 -20.83 -49.68 18.69
N GLY A 108 -22.10 -50.02 18.92
CA GLY A 108 -22.48 -50.92 20.02
C GLY A 108 -22.00 -50.43 21.39
N PHE A 109 -21.79 -51.36 22.32
CA PHE A 109 -21.42 -51.04 23.71
C PHE A 109 -19.92 -50.74 23.92
N SER A 110 -19.03 -51.29 23.08
CA SER A 110 -17.57 -51.19 23.25
C SER A 110 -16.81 -50.66 22.04
N GLY A 111 -17.50 -50.42 20.92
CA GLY A 111 -16.91 -49.77 19.76
C GLY A 111 -16.87 -48.26 19.92
N SER A 112 -16.08 -47.61 19.07
CA SER A 112 -15.96 -46.15 19.07
C SER A 112 -15.73 -45.62 17.66
N LEU A 113 -16.13 -44.36 17.45
CA LEU A 113 -15.81 -43.60 16.25
C LEU A 113 -14.71 -42.60 16.60
N PRO A 114 -13.46 -42.82 16.15
CA PRO A 114 -12.40 -41.84 16.32
C PRO A 114 -12.79 -40.47 15.76
N GLY A 115 -12.26 -39.42 16.38
CA GLY A 115 -12.37 -38.04 15.88
C GLY A 115 -11.60 -37.83 14.57
N PHE A 116 -11.50 -36.57 14.17
CA PHE A 116 -10.61 -36.16 13.08
C PHE A 116 -9.16 -36.57 13.35
N GLN A 117 -8.55 -37.24 12.38
CA GLN A 117 -7.17 -37.73 12.43
C GLN A 117 -6.39 -37.26 11.21
N SER A 118 -5.09 -37.04 11.35
CA SER A 118 -4.17 -36.82 10.22
C SER A 118 -3.64 -38.15 9.70
N PHE A 119 -3.26 -38.24 8.43
CA PHE A 119 -2.57 -39.43 7.93
C PHE A 119 -1.23 -39.67 8.65
N SER A 120 -0.83 -40.94 8.77
CA SER A 120 0.43 -41.36 9.38
C SER A 120 1.02 -42.55 8.61
N THR A 121 2.34 -42.73 8.71
CA THR A 121 3.01 -43.95 8.22
C THR A 121 2.72 -45.17 9.09
N SER A 122 2.13 -44.97 10.26
CA SER A 122 1.57 -46.03 11.10
C SER A 122 0.08 -46.22 10.81
N ALA A 123 -0.43 -47.44 11.03
CA ALA A 123 -1.84 -47.75 10.83
C ALA A 123 -2.73 -46.99 11.84
N LEU A 124 -3.59 -46.12 11.33
CA LEU A 124 -4.55 -45.35 12.12
C LEU A 124 -5.95 -45.90 11.92
N ARG A 125 -6.63 -46.20 13.02
CA ARG A 125 -7.98 -46.76 13.00
C ARG A 125 -8.97 -45.67 12.64
N TRP A 126 -9.83 -45.91 11.66
CA TRP A 126 -10.89 -44.98 11.32
C TRP A 126 -12.26 -45.36 11.90
N PHE A 127 -12.36 -46.56 12.47
CA PHE A 127 -13.48 -47.03 13.27
C PHE A 127 -12.98 -48.14 14.23
N ASP A 128 -13.48 -48.19 15.45
CA ASP A 128 -13.25 -49.31 16.38
C ASP A 128 -14.53 -50.16 16.49
N PRO A 129 -14.57 -51.34 15.86
CA PRO A 129 -15.73 -52.22 15.91
C PRO A 129 -15.95 -52.82 17.32
N PRO A 130 -17.22 -53.04 17.74
CA PRO A 130 -17.52 -53.61 19.04
C PRO A 130 -16.96 -55.02 19.19
N GLY A 131 -16.34 -55.30 20.34
CA GLY A 131 -15.57 -56.52 20.60
C GLY A 131 -16.33 -57.84 20.70
N SER A 132 -17.64 -57.88 20.42
CA SER A 132 -18.45 -59.10 20.48
C SER A 132 -19.40 -59.23 19.30
N ILE A 133 -19.39 -60.43 18.68
CA ILE A 133 -20.33 -60.84 17.63
C ILE A 133 -21.79 -60.90 18.11
N ILE A 134 -22.03 -61.07 19.42
CA ILE A 134 -23.36 -61.32 20.01
C ILE A 134 -24.16 -60.01 20.19
N PHE A 135 -23.46 -58.89 20.35
CA PHE A 135 -24.05 -57.54 20.45
C PHE A 135 -23.67 -56.68 19.23
N GLY A 136 -23.44 -57.35 18.10
CA GLY A 136 -22.67 -56.87 16.94
C GLY A 136 -23.20 -55.59 16.30
N GLY A 137 -22.40 -54.53 16.37
CA GLY A 137 -22.52 -53.36 15.51
C GLY A 137 -22.16 -53.73 14.07
N GLY A 138 -23.11 -53.57 13.17
CA GLY A 138 -22.92 -53.73 11.73
C GLY A 138 -22.78 -52.40 11.00
N PHE A 139 -22.55 -52.47 9.70
CA PHE A 139 -22.60 -51.33 8.79
C PHE A 139 -23.46 -51.67 7.57
N ASN A 140 -23.98 -50.64 6.91
CA ASN A 140 -24.74 -50.83 5.67
C ASN A 140 -23.80 -51.04 4.48
N LYS A 141 -24.27 -51.83 3.51
CA LYS A 141 -23.61 -51.95 2.20
C LYS A 141 -23.67 -50.61 1.47
N GLY A 142 -22.64 -50.31 0.68
CA GLY A 142 -22.59 -49.14 -0.20
C GLY A 142 -21.34 -48.30 -0.02
N ASN A 143 -21.48 -47.00 -0.28
CA ASN A 143 -20.38 -46.04 -0.22
C ASN A 143 -19.88 -45.86 1.21
N ILE A 144 -18.57 -45.81 1.37
CA ILE A 144 -17.89 -45.42 2.60
C ILE A 144 -17.36 -44.00 2.37
N ASN A 145 -17.98 -43.05 3.07
CA ASN A 145 -17.71 -41.63 2.92
C ASN A 145 -16.93 -41.10 4.11
N PHE A 146 -16.01 -40.19 3.83
CA PHE A 146 -15.22 -39.47 4.81
C PHE A 146 -15.43 -37.97 4.66
N THR A 147 -15.39 -37.27 5.78
CA THR A 147 -15.31 -35.82 5.82
C THR A 147 -13.86 -35.43 6.04
N PHE A 148 -13.37 -34.48 5.23
CA PHE A 148 -12.01 -33.98 5.29
C PHE A 148 -12.00 -32.54 5.79
N LYS A 149 -10.97 -32.17 6.55
CA LYS A 149 -10.87 -30.85 7.17
C LYS A 149 -9.43 -30.34 7.16
N ILE A 150 -9.25 -29.07 6.79
CA ILE A 150 -7.99 -28.33 6.97
C ILE A 150 -8.26 -27.24 8.01
N PRO A 151 -7.77 -27.39 9.25
CA PRO A 151 -7.94 -26.37 10.29
C PRO A 151 -7.36 -25.02 9.88
N ALA A 152 -7.98 -23.93 10.35
CA ALA A 152 -7.49 -22.56 10.11
C ALA A 152 -6.00 -22.37 10.46
N ALA A 153 -5.53 -22.98 11.54
CA ALA A 153 -4.13 -22.94 11.96
C ALA A 153 -3.17 -23.55 10.93
N GLN A 154 -3.61 -24.55 10.16
CA GLN A 154 -2.79 -25.16 9.11
C GLN A 154 -2.61 -24.21 7.91
N PHE A 155 -3.57 -23.33 7.63
CA PHE A 155 -3.41 -22.28 6.61
C PHE A 155 -2.41 -21.21 7.04
N ALA A 156 -2.32 -20.92 8.35
CA ALA A 156 -1.34 -19.98 8.88
C ALA A 156 0.09 -20.57 8.99
N ALA A 157 0.21 -21.85 9.30
CA ALA A 157 1.48 -22.50 9.60
C ALA A 157 2.26 -22.97 8.35
N ASN A 158 1.57 -23.20 7.21
CA ASN A 158 2.18 -23.78 6.02
C ASN A 158 2.11 -22.83 4.81
N ALA A 159 2.97 -23.09 3.82
CA ALA A 159 3.02 -22.37 2.55
C ALA A 159 2.34 -23.20 1.45
N TYR A 160 1.15 -22.80 1.02
CA TYR A 160 0.37 -23.50 0.00
C TYR A 160 0.69 -22.94 -1.39
N ARG A 161 1.58 -23.60 -2.14
CA ARG A 161 1.83 -23.23 -3.53
C ARG A 161 0.77 -23.84 -4.44
N ALA A 162 0.43 -23.16 -5.53
CA ALA A 162 -0.55 -23.66 -6.48
C ALA A 162 -0.08 -24.97 -7.11
N GLY A 163 -0.98 -25.95 -7.21
CA GLY A 163 -0.75 -27.27 -7.79
C GLY A 163 -1.37 -28.40 -6.98
N ASN A 164 -1.04 -29.63 -7.39
CA ASN A 164 -1.61 -30.85 -6.80
C ASN A 164 -0.60 -31.48 -5.84
N TYR A 165 -1.03 -31.68 -4.59
CA TYR A 165 -0.25 -32.37 -3.56
C TYR A 165 -0.88 -33.73 -3.29
N SER A 166 -0.13 -34.80 -3.49
CA SER A 166 -0.65 -36.16 -3.35
C SER A 166 -0.02 -36.93 -2.21
N MET A 167 -0.80 -37.83 -1.61
CA MET A 167 -0.34 -38.84 -0.66
C MET A 167 -1.00 -40.18 -1.01
N ASP A 168 -0.20 -41.24 -1.06
CA ASP A 168 -0.68 -42.59 -1.35
C ASP A 168 -1.11 -43.26 -0.04
N ILE A 169 -2.35 -43.72 0.02
CA ILE A 169 -2.98 -44.31 1.20
C ILE A 169 -3.33 -45.78 0.92
N SER A 170 -3.09 -46.63 1.90
CA SER A 170 -3.49 -48.04 1.90
C SER A 170 -4.42 -48.34 3.07
N GLN A 171 -5.32 -49.30 2.86
CA GLN A 171 -6.26 -49.78 3.87
C GLN A 171 -6.19 -51.31 4.03
N ASN A 172 -6.57 -51.83 5.21
CA ASN A 172 -6.31 -53.21 5.62
C ASN A 172 -7.46 -54.22 5.39
N TYR A 173 -8.60 -53.79 4.87
CA TYR A 173 -9.81 -54.60 4.60
C TYR A 173 -9.88 -55.04 3.14
N ASN A 174 -9.95 -56.34 2.87
CA ASN A 174 -9.92 -56.84 1.48
C ASN A 174 -11.20 -56.56 0.68
N ASP A 175 -12.35 -56.46 1.36
CA ASP A 175 -13.65 -56.26 0.69
C ASP A 175 -14.00 -54.79 0.45
N PHE A 176 -13.18 -53.86 0.96
CA PHE A 176 -13.33 -52.43 0.71
C PHE A 176 -12.51 -52.06 -0.53
N THR A 177 -13.19 -51.57 -1.56
CA THR A 177 -12.54 -51.20 -2.82
C THR A 177 -12.58 -49.68 -3.00
N PRO A 178 -11.45 -49.01 -3.31
CA PRO A 178 -10.14 -49.61 -3.56
C PRO A 178 -9.32 -49.88 -2.28
N ARG A 179 -8.34 -50.79 -2.39
CA ARG A 179 -7.38 -51.07 -1.30
C ARG A 179 -6.27 -50.02 -1.16
N ASN A 180 -5.91 -49.41 -2.28
CA ASN A 180 -4.97 -48.29 -2.32
C ASN A 180 -5.61 -47.16 -3.11
N PHE A 181 -5.45 -45.92 -2.65
CA PHE A 181 -5.97 -44.73 -3.31
C PHE A 181 -5.05 -43.54 -3.03
N LYS A 182 -5.11 -42.51 -3.87
CA LYS A 182 -4.44 -41.25 -3.59
C LYS A 182 -5.39 -40.25 -2.95
N THR A 183 -4.90 -39.51 -1.97
CA THR A 183 -5.54 -38.27 -1.52
C THR A 183 -4.79 -37.09 -2.11
N ILE A 184 -5.48 -36.25 -2.86
CA ILE A 184 -4.92 -35.16 -3.64
C ILE A 184 -5.55 -33.83 -3.20
N LEU A 185 -4.73 -32.96 -2.61
CA LEU A 185 -5.09 -31.56 -2.36
C LEU A 185 -4.81 -30.74 -3.61
N VAL A 186 -5.83 -30.07 -4.14
CA VAL A 186 -5.71 -29.17 -5.30
C VAL A 186 -5.71 -27.73 -4.81
N ILE A 187 -4.56 -27.07 -4.91
CA ILE A 187 -4.36 -25.68 -4.51
C ILE A 187 -4.45 -24.80 -5.76
N PRO A 188 -5.40 -23.84 -5.84
CA PRO A 188 -5.55 -22.97 -7.00
C PRO A 188 -4.42 -21.93 -7.08
N SER A 189 -4.11 -21.45 -8.29
CA SER A 189 -3.30 -20.25 -8.50
C SER A 189 -4.13 -19.00 -8.21
N SER A 190 -3.71 -18.16 -7.26
CA SER A 190 -4.42 -16.94 -6.88
C SER A 190 -3.45 -15.88 -6.34
N ILE A 191 -3.78 -14.61 -6.57
CA ILE A 191 -3.13 -13.41 -6.01
C ILE A 191 -4.25 -12.41 -5.69
N ARG A 192 -4.25 -11.87 -4.47
CA ARG A 192 -5.28 -10.93 -4.02
C ARG A 192 -4.74 -9.89 -3.04
N TRP A 193 -5.06 -8.63 -3.29
CA TRP A 193 -4.89 -7.54 -2.34
C TRP A 193 -5.80 -7.75 -1.12
N LEU A 194 -5.23 -7.69 0.08
CA LEU A 194 -5.98 -7.71 1.34
C LEU A 194 -6.12 -6.33 1.97
N THR A 195 -5.12 -5.47 1.77
CA THR A 195 -5.15 -4.09 2.25
C THR A 195 -5.95 -3.19 1.31
N SER A 196 -6.76 -2.32 1.90
CA SER A 196 -7.70 -1.43 1.20
C SER A 196 -7.31 0.05 1.31
N SER A 197 -6.03 0.40 1.43
CA SER A 197 -5.60 1.82 1.48
C SER A 197 -5.77 2.47 0.10
N LEU A 198 -6.95 3.02 -0.14
CA LEU A 198 -7.33 3.63 -1.43
C LEU A 198 -6.86 5.08 -1.56
N THR A 199 -6.55 5.74 -0.44
CA THR A 199 -6.25 7.17 -0.42
C THR A 199 -5.16 7.51 0.57
N LYS A 200 -4.19 8.33 0.16
CA LYS A 200 -3.17 8.93 1.03
C LYS A 200 -3.32 10.44 1.06
N TYR A 201 -3.44 11.01 2.25
CA TYR A 201 -3.38 12.46 2.49
C TYR A 201 -2.06 12.83 3.17
N ILE A 202 -1.42 13.89 2.68
CA ILE A 202 -0.18 14.45 3.21
C ILE A 202 -0.39 15.95 3.35
N GLU A 203 -0.05 16.54 4.49
CA GLU A 203 -0.12 17.98 4.72
C GLU A 203 1.26 18.55 5.02
N ILE A 204 1.61 19.64 4.32
CA ILE A 204 2.83 20.42 4.55
C ILE A 204 2.42 21.78 5.10
N SER A 205 2.90 22.07 6.30
CA SER A 205 2.44 23.22 7.07
C SER A 205 3.58 24.11 7.57
N SER A 206 4.84 23.87 7.17
CA SER A 206 6.01 24.61 7.64
C SER A 206 6.95 24.99 6.50
N LEU A 207 7.40 26.26 6.46
CA LEU A 207 8.43 26.71 5.51
C LEU A 207 9.79 26.05 5.78
N ASN A 208 10.07 25.67 7.04
CA ASN A 208 11.30 24.96 7.38
C ASN A 208 11.40 23.61 6.68
N ASP A 209 10.29 23.02 6.23
CA ASP A 209 10.35 21.78 5.47
C ASP A 209 11.08 21.96 4.12
N TYR A 210 11.06 23.16 3.55
CA TYR A 210 11.75 23.46 2.29
C TYR A 210 13.19 23.92 2.47
N ARG A 211 13.62 24.13 3.73
CA ARG A 211 15.00 24.47 4.10
C ARG A 211 15.84 23.24 4.40
N SER A 212 15.20 22.08 4.64
CA SER A 212 15.90 20.82 4.86
C SER A 212 16.54 20.30 3.57
N THR A 213 17.73 19.71 3.68
CA THR A 213 18.43 19.03 2.59
C THR A 213 18.09 17.54 2.48
N SER A 214 17.30 17.01 3.42
CA SER A 214 16.90 15.60 3.44
C SER A 214 15.84 15.29 2.39
N THR A 215 15.90 14.08 1.82
CA THR A 215 14.80 13.54 1.00
C THR A 215 13.53 13.43 1.83
N ARG A 216 12.40 13.88 1.27
CA ARG A 216 11.08 13.70 1.88
C ARG A 216 10.57 12.30 1.59
N VAL A 217 10.08 11.64 2.63
CA VAL A 217 9.58 10.28 2.57
C VAL A 217 8.17 10.24 3.14
N TRP A 218 7.23 9.66 2.39
CA TRP A 218 5.85 9.47 2.83
C TRP A 218 5.41 8.03 2.63
N ASP A 219 5.08 7.38 3.74
CA ASP A 219 4.51 6.04 3.81
C ASP A 219 3.12 5.97 3.17
N LEU A 220 2.85 4.97 2.31
CA LEU A 220 1.55 4.77 1.65
C LEU A 220 0.60 3.82 2.40
N GLY A 221 1.02 3.36 3.57
CA GLY A 221 0.36 2.36 4.41
C GLY A 221 0.94 0.97 4.19
N ASN A 222 0.73 0.10 5.18
CA ASN A 222 1.03 -1.31 5.04
C ASN A 222 0.24 -1.90 3.86
N THR A 223 0.95 -2.61 3.00
CA THR A 223 0.41 -3.42 1.91
C THR A 223 0.46 -4.87 2.34
N GLU A 224 -0.65 -5.59 2.22
CA GLU A 224 -0.72 -7.03 2.44
C GLU A 224 -1.35 -7.70 1.21
N ILE A 225 -0.64 -8.68 0.65
CA ILE A 225 -1.05 -9.41 -0.55
C ILE A 225 -1.04 -10.88 -0.19
N ALA A 226 -2.17 -11.56 -0.43
CA ALA A 226 -2.32 -12.99 -0.26
C ALA A 226 -2.14 -13.69 -1.61
N HIS A 227 -1.41 -14.79 -1.63
CA HIS A 227 -1.07 -15.47 -2.89
C HIS A 227 -0.66 -16.93 -2.69
N THR A 228 -0.82 -17.72 -3.75
CA THR A 228 -0.37 -19.14 -3.84
C THR A 228 0.66 -19.35 -4.93
N VAL A 229 1.11 -18.28 -5.60
CA VAL A 229 2.17 -18.29 -6.61
C VAL A 229 3.14 -17.15 -6.34
N ASP A 230 4.39 -17.32 -6.75
CA ASP A 230 5.34 -16.22 -6.64
C ASP A 230 4.92 -15.05 -7.53
N PHE A 231 5.13 -13.84 -7.06
CA PHE A 231 4.70 -12.63 -7.77
C PHE A 231 5.74 -11.52 -7.76
N ASN A 232 5.56 -10.57 -8.66
CA ASN A 232 6.26 -9.29 -8.69
C ASN A 232 5.28 -8.15 -8.43
N PHE A 233 5.72 -7.17 -7.66
CA PHE A 233 5.05 -5.90 -7.44
C PHE A 233 5.41 -4.90 -8.55
N TRP A 234 4.41 -4.53 -9.34
CA TRP A 234 4.48 -3.54 -10.40
C TRP A 234 3.69 -2.31 -10.01
N ALA A 235 4.15 -1.14 -10.45
CA ALA A 235 3.42 0.09 -10.25
C ALA A 235 3.57 1.04 -11.44
N LYS A 236 2.57 1.91 -11.61
CA LYS A 236 2.65 3.11 -12.44
C LYS A 236 1.86 4.25 -11.80
N ALA A 237 2.09 5.46 -12.26
CA ALA A 237 1.14 6.54 -12.09
C ALA A 237 0.08 6.47 -13.20
N ALA A 238 -1.13 6.97 -12.92
CA ALA A 238 -2.20 7.05 -13.91
C ALA A 238 -1.86 8.02 -15.06
N ALA A 239 -0.99 9.01 -14.82
CA ALA A 239 -0.56 10.01 -15.79
C ALA A 239 0.93 10.40 -15.59
N ASN A 240 1.52 11.04 -16.60
CA ASN A 240 2.88 11.61 -16.51
C ASN A 240 2.97 12.88 -15.66
N ASN A 241 1.82 13.42 -15.23
CA ASN A 241 1.72 14.69 -14.54
C ASN A 241 0.98 14.53 -13.22
N VAL A 242 1.52 15.13 -12.16
CA VAL A 242 0.79 15.46 -10.94
C VAL A 242 -0.09 16.67 -11.25
N GLN A 243 -1.37 16.56 -10.93
CA GLN A 243 -2.30 17.69 -11.05
C GLN A 243 -2.10 18.62 -9.87
N PHE A 244 -2.08 19.92 -10.12
CA PHE A 244 -1.95 20.95 -9.10
C PHE A 244 -3.10 21.94 -9.22
N THR A 245 -3.62 22.37 -8.08
CA THR A 245 -4.56 23.49 -7.98
C THR A 245 -4.08 24.39 -6.86
N SER A 246 -3.75 25.65 -7.18
CA SER A 246 -3.29 26.61 -6.19
C SER A 246 -4.36 26.86 -5.12
N SER A 247 -3.96 27.44 -3.99
CA SER A 247 -4.88 27.94 -2.96
C SER A 247 -5.96 28.90 -3.49
N LYS A 248 -5.72 29.53 -4.65
CA LYS A 248 -6.64 30.44 -5.34
C LYS A 248 -7.44 29.78 -6.47
N GLY A 249 -7.30 28.46 -6.67
CA GLY A 249 -8.01 27.71 -7.70
C GLY A 249 -7.38 27.72 -9.08
N VAL A 250 -6.15 28.20 -9.24
CA VAL A 250 -5.45 28.20 -10.53
C VAL A 250 -4.90 26.79 -10.81
N PRO A 251 -5.26 26.16 -11.94
CA PRO A 251 -4.78 24.82 -12.27
C PRO A 251 -3.34 24.87 -12.79
N GLY A 252 -2.60 23.80 -12.54
CA GLY A 252 -1.26 23.58 -13.08
C GLY A 252 -0.87 22.11 -13.04
N THR A 253 0.35 21.81 -13.50
CA THR A 253 0.88 20.44 -13.45
C THR A 253 2.33 20.43 -12.98
N ARG A 254 2.77 19.28 -12.46
CA ARG A 254 4.17 18.96 -12.16
C ARG A 254 4.52 17.60 -12.75
N ASN A 255 5.79 17.36 -13.06
CA ASN A 255 6.22 16.07 -13.62
C ASN A 255 6.18 14.97 -12.55
N ILE A 256 5.53 13.84 -12.84
CA ILE A 256 5.45 12.70 -11.92
C ILE A 256 6.81 12.06 -11.61
N ALA A 257 7.78 12.20 -12.51
CA ALA A 257 9.12 11.63 -12.34
C ALA A 257 9.93 12.27 -11.19
N SER A 258 9.47 13.43 -10.67
CA SER A 258 10.01 14.06 -9.46
C SER A 258 9.70 13.27 -8.18
N ILE A 259 8.76 12.31 -8.27
CA ILE A 259 8.37 11.42 -7.17
C ILE A 259 8.89 10.01 -7.50
N LYS A 260 9.60 9.39 -6.56
CA LYS A 260 10.04 7.99 -6.64
C LYS A 260 9.18 7.12 -5.74
N LEU A 261 8.97 5.88 -6.13
CA LEU A 261 8.33 4.84 -5.30
C LEU A 261 9.38 3.82 -4.89
N GLY A 262 9.35 3.38 -3.64
CA GLY A 262 10.24 2.37 -3.08
C GLY A 262 9.69 1.83 -1.75
N SER A 263 10.56 1.37 -0.87
CA SER A 263 10.22 0.95 0.49
C SER A 263 11.39 1.15 1.43
N ASN A 264 11.12 1.31 2.73
CA ASN A 264 12.16 1.22 3.75
C ASN A 264 12.68 -0.22 3.86
N GLY A 265 13.84 -0.49 3.25
CA GLY A 265 14.46 -1.82 3.21
C GLY A 265 14.68 -2.32 1.79
N SER A 266 15.00 -3.61 1.66
CA SER A 266 15.40 -4.24 0.39
C SER A 266 14.24 -4.91 -0.37
N VAL A 267 12.98 -4.72 0.07
CA VAL A 267 11.82 -5.40 -0.56
C VAL A 267 11.51 -4.79 -1.93
N LEU A 268 11.48 -3.46 -2.01
CA LEU A 268 11.28 -2.71 -3.25
C LEU A 268 12.54 -1.94 -3.66
N THR A 269 12.81 -1.93 -4.95
CA THR A 269 13.80 -1.05 -5.59
C THR A 269 13.21 0.34 -5.80
N THR A 270 13.92 1.37 -5.34
CA THR A 270 13.44 2.75 -5.48
C THR A 270 13.64 3.27 -6.91
N LYS A 271 12.56 3.62 -7.60
CA LYS A 271 12.58 4.14 -8.99
C LYS A 271 11.64 5.33 -9.15
N ALA A 272 11.93 6.19 -10.12
CA ALA A 272 11.03 7.28 -10.49
C ALA A 272 9.70 6.73 -11.02
N LEU A 273 8.60 7.37 -10.62
CA LEU A 273 7.28 7.05 -11.14
C LEU A 273 7.17 7.45 -12.62
N SER A 274 6.35 6.71 -13.37
CA SER A 274 6.02 7.00 -14.77
C SER A 274 4.61 6.49 -15.10
N ALA A 275 4.07 6.86 -16.26
CA ALA A 275 2.78 6.37 -16.73
C ALA A 275 2.80 4.90 -17.22
N ASN A 276 3.97 4.26 -17.27
CA ASN A 276 4.13 2.87 -17.68
C ASN A 276 4.38 1.97 -16.47
N PHE A 277 3.88 0.74 -16.50
CA PHE A 277 4.16 -0.22 -15.44
C PHE A 277 5.65 -0.55 -15.39
N GLN A 278 6.21 -0.45 -14.19
CA GLN A 278 7.58 -0.84 -13.89
C GLN A 278 7.58 -1.86 -12.76
N ASN A 279 8.47 -2.85 -12.81
CA ASN A 279 8.66 -3.79 -11.71
C ASN A 279 9.47 -3.11 -10.61
N PHE A 280 8.90 -3.01 -9.41
CA PHE A 280 9.54 -2.44 -8.23
C PHE A 280 10.11 -3.52 -7.31
N SER A 281 9.78 -4.80 -7.49
CA SER A 281 10.34 -5.88 -6.65
C SER A 281 11.86 -5.97 -6.78
N ALA A 282 12.57 -6.04 -5.66
CA ALA A 282 14.01 -6.33 -5.67
C ALA A 282 14.30 -7.82 -5.95
N ALA A 283 13.39 -8.69 -5.52
CA ALA A 283 13.33 -10.10 -5.84
C ALA A 283 11.84 -10.52 -5.91
N ASN A 284 11.56 -11.69 -6.49
CA ASN A 284 10.19 -12.23 -6.50
C ASN A 284 9.68 -12.42 -5.06
N PHE A 285 8.45 -12.00 -4.80
CA PHE A 285 7.76 -12.33 -3.56
C PHE A 285 7.41 -13.81 -3.59
N SER A 286 8.07 -14.57 -2.72
CA SER A 286 7.90 -16.03 -2.65
C SER A 286 6.69 -16.43 -1.82
N VAL A 287 6.03 -17.53 -2.16
CA VAL A 287 4.99 -18.12 -1.28
C VAL A 287 5.63 -18.56 0.03
N VAL A 288 5.19 -17.92 1.12
CA VAL A 288 5.63 -18.17 2.50
C VAL A 288 4.51 -18.77 3.35
N ALA A 289 4.85 -19.21 4.55
CA ALA A 289 3.85 -19.70 5.52
C ALA A 289 2.76 -18.64 5.75
N GLY A 290 1.50 -19.08 5.74
CA GLY A 290 0.38 -18.18 5.85
C GLY A 290 -0.05 -17.52 4.54
N ASN A 291 0.64 -17.78 3.43
CA ASN A 291 0.29 -17.33 2.07
C ASN A 291 0.10 -15.83 1.91
N ARG A 292 0.82 -15.03 2.71
CA ARG A 292 0.73 -13.56 2.68
C ARG A 292 2.11 -12.92 2.78
N ASN A 293 2.32 -11.89 1.98
CA ASN A 293 3.45 -10.98 2.14
C ASN A 293 2.95 -9.61 2.56
N SER A 294 3.71 -8.95 3.43
CA SER A 294 3.46 -7.58 3.85
C SER A 294 4.70 -6.72 3.67
N PHE A 295 4.49 -5.48 3.25
CA PHE A 295 5.53 -4.46 3.09
C PHE A 295 4.88 -3.08 3.04
N THR A 296 5.67 -2.02 3.23
CA THR A 296 5.15 -0.65 3.14
C THR A 296 5.79 0.09 1.97
N PRO A 297 5.02 0.41 0.91
CA PRO A 297 5.48 1.30 -0.13
C PRO A 297 5.64 2.73 0.40
N GLU A 298 6.65 3.43 -0.09
CA GLU A 298 6.97 4.80 0.29
C GLU A 298 7.21 5.66 -0.94
N LEU A 299 6.76 6.92 -0.86
CA LEU A 299 7.07 7.95 -1.84
C LEU A 299 8.28 8.75 -1.39
N TYR A 300 9.22 8.96 -2.30
CA TYR A 300 10.44 9.73 -2.06
C TYR A 300 10.48 10.93 -3.00
N VAL A 301 10.72 12.12 -2.45
CA VAL A 301 10.94 13.35 -3.21
C VAL A 301 12.23 13.99 -2.71
N SER A 302 13.18 14.25 -3.61
CA SER A 302 14.44 14.89 -3.23
C SER A 302 14.18 16.29 -2.65
N ALA A 303 15.09 16.81 -1.83
CA ALA A 303 14.92 18.16 -1.27
C ALA A 303 14.79 19.23 -2.38
N GLU A 304 15.56 19.07 -3.46
CA GLU A 304 15.51 19.95 -4.62
C GLU A 304 14.17 19.85 -5.36
N ASP A 305 13.71 18.64 -5.67
CA ASP A 305 12.41 18.42 -6.31
C ASP A 305 11.26 18.92 -5.43
N PHE A 306 11.36 18.75 -4.11
CA PHE A 306 10.36 19.22 -3.17
C PHE A 306 10.24 20.74 -3.19
N LYS A 307 11.37 21.45 -3.19
CA LYS A 307 11.42 22.91 -3.29
C LYS A 307 10.99 23.43 -4.67
N ASN A 308 11.39 22.77 -5.74
CA ASN A 308 11.14 23.26 -7.10
C ASN A 308 9.73 22.93 -7.60
N ASN A 309 9.16 21.79 -7.19
CA ASN A 309 7.89 21.30 -7.72
C ASN A 309 6.74 21.38 -6.71
N PHE A 310 7.01 21.33 -5.40
CA PHE A 310 5.98 21.18 -4.36
C PHE A 310 6.01 22.30 -3.30
N PHE A 311 6.52 23.48 -3.66
CA PHE A 311 6.56 24.63 -2.76
C PHE A 311 5.27 25.45 -2.76
N GLU A 312 4.68 25.68 -3.94
CA GLU A 312 3.50 26.54 -4.11
C GLU A 312 2.30 26.06 -3.27
N ALA A 313 1.63 26.99 -2.58
CA ALA A 313 0.47 26.66 -1.77
C ALA A 313 -0.69 26.16 -2.63
N GLY A 314 -1.30 25.06 -2.22
CA GLY A 314 -2.37 24.42 -2.98
C GLY A 314 -2.46 22.94 -2.73
N THR A 315 -3.13 22.26 -3.65
CA THR A 315 -3.37 20.82 -3.58
C THR A 315 -2.75 20.15 -4.80
N TYR A 316 -1.93 19.14 -4.55
CA TYR A 316 -1.31 18.29 -5.55
C TYR A 316 -1.97 16.91 -5.49
N THR A 317 -2.42 16.40 -6.62
CA THR A 317 -3.10 15.10 -6.70
C THR A 317 -2.58 14.24 -7.84
N PHE A 318 -2.43 12.95 -7.58
CA PHE A 318 -2.13 11.94 -8.59
C PHE A 318 -2.65 10.57 -8.12
N GLU A 319 -2.81 9.64 -9.06
CA GLU A 319 -3.23 8.27 -8.75
C GLU A 319 -2.10 7.30 -9.10
N LEU A 320 -1.91 6.31 -8.24
CA LEU A 320 -1.02 5.17 -8.44
C LEU A 320 -1.86 3.93 -8.76
N ASN A 321 -1.43 3.17 -9.76
CA ASN A 321 -1.96 1.85 -10.06
C ASN A 321 -0.91 0.81 -9.69
N PHE A 322 -1.19 0.04 -8.66
CA PHE A 322 -0.40 -1.08 -8.20
C PHE A 322 -0.91 -2.38 -8.82
N ASN A 323 0.01 -3.28 -9.12
CA ASN A 323 -0.30 -4.57 -9.68
C ASN A 323 0.61 -5.65 -9.07
N ALA A 324 0.02 -6.70 -8.52
CA ALA A 324 0.74 -7.91 -8.15
C ALA A 324 0.54 -8.93 -9.27
N THR A 325 1.60 -9.24 -10.00
CA THR A 325 1.56 -10.12 -11.18
C THR A 325 2.38 -11.36 -10.90
N SER A 326 1.84 -12.55 -11.19
CA SER A 326 2.58 -13.81 -11.04
C SER A 326 3.86 -13.80 -11.90
N THR A 327 4.88 -14.57 -11.51
CA THR A 327 6.17 -14.60 -12.22
C THR A 327 6.08 -15.11 -13.65
N ASP A 328 5.04 -15.90 -13.96
CA ASP A 328 4.71 -16.39 -15.31
C ASP A 328 3.75 -15.45 -16.08
N ASN A 329 3.32 -14.35 -15.46
CA ASN A 329 2.35 -13.37 -15.97
C ASN A 329 0.96 -13.93 -16.30
N SER A 330 0.58 -15.09 -15.75
CA SER A 330 -0.72 -15.73 -16.00
C SER A 330 -1.87 -15.14 -15.19
N ILE A 331 -1.59 -14.61 -13.99
CA ILE A 331 -2.59 -13.99 -13.10
C ILE A 331 -2.06 -12.69 -12.51
N ASN A 332 -2.98 -11.77 -12.24
CA ASN A 332 -2.65 -10.48 -11.65
C ASN A 332 -3.75 -9.96 -10.72
N SER A 333 -3.40 -8.99 -9.89
CA SER A 333 -4.31 -8.31 -8.98
C SER A 333 -3.97 -6.82 -8.94
N LEU A 334 -4.92 -5.97 -9.36
CA LEU A 334 -4.75 -4.51 -9.44
C LEU A 334 -5.33 -3.81 -8.21
N GLN A 335 -4.68 -2.74 -7.77
CA GLN A 335 -5.12 -1.87 -6.70
C GLN A 335 -4.79 -0.42 -7.05
N ASN A 336 -5.77 0.48 -6.93
CA ASN A 336 -5.57 1.90 -7.13
C ASN A 336 -5.45 2.64 -5.80
N THR A 337 -4.53 3.60 -5.73
CA THR A 337 -4.34 4.47 -4.58
C THR A 337 -4.23 5.91 -5.04
N ALA A 338 -5.17 6.76 -4.63
CA ALA A 338 -5.11 8.20 -4.86
C ALA A 338 -4.21 8.85 -3.81
N VAL A 339 -3.37 9.80 -4.23
CA VAL A 339 -2.50 10.57 -3.33
C VAL A 339 -2.86 12.04 -3.44
N GLN A 340 -3.09 12.67 -2.29
CA GLN A 340 -3.32 14.10 -2.14
C GLN A 340 -2.26 14.69 -1.21
N LEU A 341 -1.50 15.65 -1.71
CA LEU A 341 -0.56 16.46 -0.95
C LEU A 341 -1.11 17.89 -0.88
N LYS A 342 -1.39 18.37 0.32
CA LYS A 342 -1.85 19.73 0.58
C LYS A 342 -0.73 20.56 1.17
N VAL A 343 -0.36 21.63 0.48
CA VAL A 343 0.60 22.62 0.96
C VAL A 343 -0.18 23.83 1.45
N LEU A 344 -0.06 24.13 2.75
CA LEU A 344 -0.76 25.27 3.34
C LEU A 344 -0.10 26.59 2.96
N PRO A 345 -0.88 27.67 2.74
CA PRO A 345 -0.35 29.02 2.61
C PRO A 345 0.51 29.41 3.82
N ARG A 346 1.74 29.83 3.56
CA ARG A 346 2.74 30.21 4.57
C ARG A 346 3.60 31.37 4.10
N SER A 347 4.00 32.18 5.06
CA SER A 347 4.46 33.53 4.83
C SER A 347 5.37 33.93 5.99
N GLU A 348 6.56 34.44 5.68
CA GLU A 348 7.57 34.90 6.64
C GLU A 348 8.34 36.10 6.07
N ILE A 349 8.53 37.13 6.90
CA ILE A 349 9.38 38.28 6.58
C ILE A 349 10.29 38.58 7.77
N THR A 350 11.58 38.76 7.50
CA THR A 350 12.58 39.08 8.51
C THR A 350 13.44 40.25 8.05
N ILE A 351 13.76 41.15 8.98
CA ILE A 351 14.73 42.23 8.81
C ILE A 351 15.97 41.90 9.65
N PRO A 352 17.10 41.53 9.02
CA PRO A 352 18.36 41.29 9.73
C PRO A 352 18.79 42.51 10.54
N SER A 353 19.53 42.28 11.64
CA SER A 353 19.98 43.36 12.52
C SER A 353 20.79 44.45 11.81
N SER A 354 21.60 44.07 10.82
CA SER A 354 22.40 44.97 9.98
C SER A 354 21.56 45.95 9.15
N GLY A 355 20.30 45.61 8.88
CA GLY A 355 19.40 46.41 8.06
C GLY A 355 18.38 47.22 8.85
N ARG A 356 18.45 47.31 10.18
CA ARG A 356 17.38 47.95 10.97
C ARG A 356 17.44 49.48 11.01
N ASN A 357 18.61 50.07 10.76
CA ASN A 357 18.80 51.52 10.79
C ASN A 357 19.34 52.01 9.45
N VAL A 358 18.77 53.11 8.96
CA VAL A 358 19.19 53.79 7.72
C VAL A 358 19.37 55.26 8.04
N ASN A 359 20.57 55.80 7.77
CA ASN A 359 20.96 57.12 8.23
C ASN A 359 21.35 58.01 7.05
N PHE A 360 20.64 59.12 6.86
CA PHE A 360 21.02 60.17 5.91
C PHE A 360 21.70 61.32 6.65
N ASN A 361 22.86 61.76 6.15
CA ASN A 361 23.63 62.85 6.74
C ASN A 361 23.65 64.04 5.78
N PHE A 362 23.08 65.18 6.17
CA PHE A 362 23.04 66.40 5.35
C PHE A 362 24.00 67.48 5.90
N ASN A 363 25.26 67.42 5.47
CA ASN A 363 26.36 68.25 5.95
C ASN A 363 26.95 69.17 4.86
N THR A 364 26.63 68.94 3.58
CA THR A 364 27.17 69.72 2.46
C THR A 364 26.05 70.32 1.60
N ALA A 365 26.32 71.46 0.95
CA ALA A 365 25.35 72.09 0.06
C ALA A 365 24.87 71.14 -1.05
N ALA A 366 25.76 70.32 -1.62
CA ALA A 366 25.40 69.34 -2.65
C ALA A 366 24.35 68.34 -2.16
N GLN A 367 24.41 67.90 -0.91
CA GLN A 367 23.40 66.98 -0.35
C GLN A 367 22.02 67.64 -0.24
N TYR A 368 21.95 68.93 0.09
CA TYR A 368 20.69 69.68 0.10
C TYR A 368 20.19 69.97 -1.32
N THR A 369 21.09 70.15 -2.29
CA THR A 369 20.76 70.42 -3.69
C THR A 369 20.29 69.20 -4.47
N ASP A 370 21.06 68.11 -4.40
CA ASP A 370 20.85 66.94 -5.26
C ASP A 370 20.00 65.86 -4.57
N GLY A 371 19.86 65.95 -3.25
CA GLY A 371 19.30 64.89 -2.42
C GLY A 371 20.29 63.76 -2.20
N GLN A 372 19.80 62.64 -1.66
CA GLN A 372 20.62 61.49 -1.32
C GLN A 372 19.88 60.18 -1.57
N SER A 373 20.62 59.13 -1.94
CA SER A 373 20.09 57.77 -2.01
C SER A 373 21.02 56.80 -1.31
N GLN A 374 20.45 55.79 -0.66
CA GLN A 374 21.16 54.69 -0.02
C GLN A 374 20.51 53.37 -0.37
N VAL A 375 21.32 52.36 -0.70
CA VAL A 375 20.86 50.99 -0.89
C VAL A 375 21.34 50.16 0.28
N ILE A 376 20.40 49.51 0.97
CA ILE A 376 20.71 48.58 2.06
C ILE A 376 20.63 47.16 1.50
N PRO A 377 21.77 46.48 1.35
CA PRO A 377 21.79 45.14 0.77
C PRO A 377 21.11 44.14 1.72
N ASN A 378 20.34 43.21 1.15
CA ASN A 378 19.67 42.11 1.86
C ASN A 378 18.87 42.56 3.10
N GLN A 379 18.27 43.75 3.06
CA GLN A 379 17.54 44.32 4.19
C GLN A 379 16.29 43.48 4.53
N ILE A 380 15.64 42.90 3.53
CA ILE A 380 14.45 42.09 3.71
C ILE A 380 14.78 40.66 3.28
N ILE A 381 14.51 39.69 4.15
CA ILE A 381 14.46 38.27 3.81
C ILE A 381 12.98 37.86 3.82
N LEU A 382 12.48 37.43 2.66
CA LEU A 382 11.08 37.10 2.46
C LEU A 382 10.92 35.66 1.97
N SER A 383 10.01 34.94 2.62
CA SER A 383 9.53 33.63 2.18
C SER A 383 8.01 33.67 2.05
N ASN A 384 7.50 33.31 0.88
CA ASN A 384 6.07 33.13 0.66
C ASN A 384 5.86 32.04 -0.39
N ASN A 385 4.95 31.10 -0.13
CA ASN A 385 4.59 30.08 -1.10
C ASN A 385 3.36 30.40 -1.95
N GLU A 386 2.83 31.62 -1.83
CA GLU A 386 1.85 32.19 -2.75
C GLU A 386 2.47 33.34 -3.55
N SER A 387 1.81 33.71 -4.64
CA SER A 387 2.07 35.00 -5.27
C SER A 387 1.81 36.14 -4.28
N PHE A 388 2.57 37.23 -4.35
CA PHE A 388 2.50 38.27 -3.33
C PHE A 388 2.84 39.67 -3.81
N GLU A 389 2.53 40.64 -2.97
CA GLU A 389 2.92 42.03 -3.14
C GLU A 389 3.56 42.54 -1.84
N LEU A 390 4.62 43.35 -1.97
CA LEU A 390 5.32 43.94 -0.84
C LEU A 390 4.93 45.40 -0.69
N TYR A 391 4.69 45.80 0.54
CA TYR A 391 4.26 47.14 0.92
C TYR A 391 5.20 47.74 1.96
N VAL A 392 5.23 49.07 1.98
CA VAL A 392 5.93 49.87 2.97
C VAL A 392 5.01 50.96 3.51
N LYS A 393 5.12 51.26 4.80
CA LYS A 393 4.48 52.41 5.44
C LYS A 393 5.32 52.96 6.58
N SER A 394 5.00 54.16 7.04
CA SER A 394 5.51 54.72 8.29
C SER A 394 4.55 54.52 9.47
N ASP A 395 5.05 54.66 10.71
CA ASP A 395 4.18 54.86 11.88
C ASP A 395 3.42 56.19 11.81
N GLU A 396 4.09 57.25 11.32
CA GLU A 396 3.55 58.61 11.31
C GLU A 396 3.70 59.33 9.96
N ASN A 397 2.99 60.46 9.81
CA ASN A 397 3.08 61.31 8.61
C ASN A 397 4.27 62.29 8.63
N TYR A 398 4.96 62.41 9.76
CA TYR A 398 6.05 63.34 9.97
C TYR A 398 7.17 62.68 10.76
N PHE A 399 8.41 63.12 10.51
CA PHE A 399 9.55 62.70 11.31
C PHE A 399 9.45 63.22 12.75
N LYS A 400 10.15 62.54 13.67
CA LYS A 400 10.21 62.87 15.09
C LYS A 400 11.59 63.39 15.47
N LYS A 401 11.65 64.39 16.34
CA LYS A 401 12.87 64.88 17.01
C LYS A 401 12.76 64.57 18.50
N GLY A 402 13.66 63.75 19.04
CA GLY A 402 13.60 63.34 20.46
C GLY A 402 12.25 62.70 20.86
N GLY A 403 11.58 62.03 19.93
CA GLY A 403 10.26 61.43 20.12
C GLY A 403 9.06 62.35 19.84
N LEU A 404 9.28 63.65 19.67
CA LEU A 404 8.22 64.63 19.37
C LEU A 404 8.05 64.83 17.87
N GLN A 405 6.80 64.89 17.39
CA GLN A 405 6.48 65.12 15.98
C GLN A 405 7.01 66.49 15.50
N THR A 406 7.52 66.55 14.27
CA THR A 406 7.96 67.79 13.61
C THR A 406 7.06 68.15 12.42
N ASP A 407 7.43 69.18 11.66
CA ASP A 407 6.78 69.59 10.42
C ASP A 407 7.44 68.97 9.17
N ILE A 408 8.44 68.11 9.33
CA ILE A 408 9.13 67.41 8.24
C ILE A 408 8.28 66.21 7.83
N ASN A 409 7.62 66.29 6.68
CA ASN A 409 6.74 65.23 6.19
C ASN A 409 7.51 63.94 5.87
N SER A 410 6.93 62.78 6.16
CA SER A 410 7.52 61.47 5.85
C SER A 410 7.70 61.24 4.35
N ASN A 411 6.85 61.84 3.52
CA ASN A 411 6.82 61.64 2.07
C ASN A 411 8.07 62.13 1.33
N ILE A 412 8.94 62.92 2.01
CA ILE A 412 10.27 63.28 1.48
C ILE A 412 11.16 62.04 1.36
N LEU A 413 10.90 61.00 2.14
CA LEU A 413 11.58 59.72 2.04
C LEU A 413 10.81 58.80 1.08
N GLN A 414 11.46 58.40 0.00
CA GLN A 414 10.95 57.42 -0.94
C GLN A 414 11.65 56.08 -0.72
N ILE A 415 10.88 55.00 -0.74
CA ILE A 415 11.39 53.64 -0.52
C ILE A 415 11.01 52.76 -1.71
N GLY A 416 11.96 51.97 -2.18
CA GLY A 416 11.78 51.02 -3.27
C GLY A 416 12.64 49.77 -3.08
N VAL A 417 12.33 48.73 -3.85
CA VAL A 417 13.24 47.59 -4.00
C VAL A 417 14.30 47.97 -5.04
N ASP A 418 15.56 47.68 -4.78
CA ASP A 418 16.63 47.96 -5.74
C ASP A 418 16.41 47.22 -7.07
N GLY A 419 16.69 47.87 -8.19
CA GLY A 419 16.33 47.38 -9.53
C GLY A 419 14.85 47.50 -9.92
N SER A 420 13.97 47.93 -9.01
CA SER A 420 12.59 48.32 -9.33
C SER A 420 12.52 49.77 -9.81
N SER A 421 11.59 50.05 -10.74
CA SER A 421 11.24 51.42 -11.13
C SER A 421 10.38 52.15 -10.08
N VAL A 422 9.91 51.41 -9.06
CA VAL A 422 9.00 51.93 -8.04
C VAL A 422 9.80 52.56 -6.90
N ASN A 423 9.56 53.86 -6.68
CA ASN A 423 10.01 54.60 -5.51
C ASN A 423 8.78 55.22 -4.84
N ALA A 424 8.27 54.54 -3.81
CA ALA A 424 7.05 54.94 -3.15
C ALA A 424 7.31 56.02 -2.08
N PRO A 425 6.62 57.18 -2.11
CA PRO A 425 6.73 58.16 -1.04
C PRO A 425 6.16 57.60 0.27
N LEU A 426 6.90 57.71 1.35
CA LEU A 426 6.54 57.12 2.63
C LEU A 426 5.32 57.84 3.25
N SER A 427 4.34 57.07 3.71
CA SER A 427 3.16 57.56 4.42
C SER A 427 2.59 56.50 5.36
N LYS A 428 1.60 56.86 6.19
CA LYS A 428 0.88 55.90 7.04
C LYS A 428 0.06 54.87 6.24
N THR A 429 -0.30 55.21 5.00
CA THR A 429 -1.02 54.31 4.10
C THR A 429 -0.03 53.39 3.40
N PRO A 430 -0.20 52.06 3.47
CA PRO A 430 0.67 51.10 2.77
C PRO A 430 0.83 51.45 1.30
N GLN A 431 2.09 51.66 0.89
CA GLN A 431 2.46 51.87 -0.50
C GLN A 431 3.11 50.62 -1.04
N LYS A 432 2.73 50.21 -2.24
CA LYS A 432 3.28 49.01 -2.88
C LYS A 432 4.67 49.31 -3.45
N ILE A 433 5.63 48.42 -3.17
CA ILE A 433 7.03 48.53 -3.62
C ILE A 433 7.51 47.33 -4.43
N LEU A 434 6.78 46.21 -4.37
CA LEU A 434 6.96 45.05 -5.26
C LEU A 434 5.60 44.53 -5.70
N PHE A 435 5.48 44.27 -7.00
CA PHE A 435 4.27 43.80 -7.66
C PHE A 435 4.48 42.37 -8.15
N ASN A 436 3.44 41.54 -8.12
CA ASN A 436 3.42 40.19 -8.70
C ASN A 436 4.65 39.35 -8.32
N GLY A 437 5.05 39.40 -7.05
CA GLY A 437 6.08 38.52 -6.51
C GLY A 437 5.64 37.07 -6.67
N THR A 438 6.51 36.23 -7.24
CA THR A 438 6.26 34.79 -7.37
C THR A 438 6.60 34.06 -6.08
N PRO A 439 6.00 32.89 -5.80
CA PRO A 439 6.40 32.04 -4.69
C PRO A 439 7.92 31.92 -4.59
N VAL A 440 8.47 32.20 -3.41
CA VAL A 440 9.91 32.17 -3.17
C VAL A 440 10.23 31.80 -1.72
N LEU A 441 11.34 31.08 -1.54
CA LEU A 441 11.91 30.77 -0.22
C LEU A 441 13.20 31.58 -0.03
N ASP A 442 13.27 32.32 1.07
CA ASP A 442 14.42 33.08 1.54
C ASP A 442 14.97 34.09 0.53
N ARG A 443 14.07 34.77 -0.20
CA ARG A 443 14.45 35.85 -1.12
C ARG A 443 15.02 37.01 -0.34
N GLN A 444 16.27 37.35 -0.63
CA GLN A 444 16.91 38.55 -0.12
C GLN A 444 16.61 39.72 -1.05
N LEU A 445 16.13 40.82 -0.49
CA LEU A 445 15.83 42.04 -1.23
C LEU A 445 16.70 43.19 -0.71
N ASN A 446 17.36 43.85 -1.65
CA ASN A 446 18.01 45.13 -1.42
C ASN A 446 16.92 46.22 -1.44
N VAL A 447 17.00 47.15 -0.50
CA VAL A 447 16.02 48.24 -0.41
C VAL A 447 16.74 49.56 -0.64
N ARG A 448 16.20 50.36 -1.55
CA ARG A 448 16.67 51.70 -1.85
C ARG A 448 15.82 52.72 -1.09
N TYR A 449 16.51 53.61 -0.40
CA TYR A 449 15.95 54.79 0.24
C TYR A 449 16.45 56.02 -0.51
N THR A 450 15.54 56.93 -0.82
CA THR A 450 15.87 58.14 -1.57
C THR A 450 15.18 59.34 -0.93
N ILE A 451 15.95 60.38 -0.61
CA ILE A 451 15.43 61.71 -0.36
C ILE A 451 15.74 62.53 -1.63
N PRO A 452 14.76 62.80 -2.49
CA PRO A 452 15.00 63.53 -3.74
C PRO A 452 15.35 64.99 -3.43
N ALA A 453 15.96 65.68 -4.41
CA ALA A 453 16.34 67.09 -4.32
C ALA A 453 15.25 67.99 -3.68
N ALA A 454 14.00 67.87 -4.13
CA ALA A 454 12.89 68.66 -3.58
C ALA A 454 12.63 68.39 -2.08
N GLY A 455 12.77 67.14 -1.64
CA GLY A 455 12.64 66.76 -0.23
C GLY A 455 13.83 67.26 0.60
N ALA A 456 15.04 67.18 0.04
CA ALA A 456 16.28 67.65 0.67
C ALA A 456 16.30 69.17 0.85
N GLN A 457 15.83 69.93 -0.14
CA GLN A 457 15.66 71.39 -0.02
C GLN A 457 14.69 71.77 1.10
N GLY A 458 13.66 70.95 1.36
CA GLY A 458 12.74 71.13 2.48
C GLY A 458 13.38 70.96 3.87
N LEU A 459 14.61 70.43 3.94
CA LEU A 459 15.40 70.30 5.16
C LEU A 459 16.27 71.53 5.45
N VAL A 460 16.43 72.44 4.48
CA VAL A 460 17.22 73.67 4.67
C VAL A 460 16.56 74.54 5.75
N GLY A 461 17.36 75.00 6.71
CA GLY A 461 16.87 75.81 7.84
C GLY A 461 16.20 75.02 8.96
N LYS A 462 16.10 73.68 8.85
CA LYS A 462 15.73 72.83 9.99
C LYS A 462 16.88 72.76 11.00
N GLU A 463 16.55 72.54 12.26
CA GLU A 463 17.55 72.43 13.33
C GLU A 463 18.50 71.26 13.06
N ASN A 464 19.79 71.46 13.32
CA ASN A 464 20.83 70.46 13.14
C ASN A 464 20.78 69.40 14.26
N THR A 465 20.00 68.35 14.02
CA THR A 465 19.76 67.27 14.97
C THR A 465 19.26 66.02 14.24
N THR A 466 19.06 64.93 14.97
CA THR A 466 18.54 63.68 14.40
C THR A 466 17.01 63.69 14.36
N TYR A 467 16.48 63.44 13.17
CA TYR A 467 15.07 63.19 12.94
C TYR A 467 14.88 61.71 12.60
N SER A 468 13.89 61.06 13.22
CA SER A 468 13.65 59.62 13.05
C SER A 468 12.19 59.32 12.71
N ILE A 469 11.97 58.20 12.02
CA ILE A 469 10.65 57.65 11.72
C ILE A 469 10.76 56.13 11.62
N ASN A 470 9.72 55.41 12.03
CA ASN A 470 9.71 53.96 11.91
C ASN A 470 9.13 53.54 10.56
N VAL A 471 9.78 52.59 9.91
CA VAL A 471 9.34 52.01 8.63
C VAL A 471 8.87 50.58 8.88
N TYR A 472 7.68 50.25 8.38
CA TYR A 472 7.11 48.91 8.45
C TYR A 472 7.01 48.32 7.05
N TYR A 473 7.48 47.08 6.94
CA TYR A 473 7.25 46.23 5.77
C TYR A 473 6.15 45.24 6.07
N SER A 474 5.28 45.06 5.09
CA SER A 474 4.25 44.02 5.12
C SER A 474 4.08 43.47 3.71
N PHE A 475 3.63 42.24 3.59
CA PHE A 475 3.26 41.69 2.30
C PHE A 475 1.90 41.02 2.37
N THR A 476 1.26 40.92 1.22
CA THR A 476 -0.06 40.33 1.06
C THR A 476 0.04 39.26 -0.01
N ALA A 477 -0.44 38.05 0.29
CA ALA A 477 -0.61 37.01 -0.72
C ALA A 477 -1.80 37.34 -1.62
N ILE A 478 -1.61 37.23 -2.94
CA ILE A 478 -2.61 37.58 -3.97
C ILE A 478 -3.20 36.35 -4.63
#